data_AF-A0A5Q4GJA1-F1
#
_entry.id   AF-A0A5Q4GJA1-F1
#
_cell.length_a   1.000
_cell.length_b   1.000
_cell.length_c   1.000
_cell.angle_alpha   90.00
_cell.angle_beta   90.00
_cell.angle_gamma   90.00
#
_symmetry.space_group_name_H-M   'P 1'
#
loop_
_entity.id
_entity.type
_entity.pdbx_description
1 polymer ?
#
loop_
_entity_poly.entity_id
_entity_poly.type
_entity_poly.pdbx_seq_one_letter_code
_entity_poly.pdbx_strand_id
1 'polypeptide(L)'
;MVDFDIQRCSRRCAKSDQEFAPGEVFYSVLIAKGSEIVRYDYSEAAWEGPPDEAIGWWRSQMPEPTARRANWAPNDVMLDYFQQLESQAEKQDVRYILTLLMIRRRVLRLEDSEFDEQGHESMVVFCPRNDTEYHVPVVSPDAARAREIQDELARLLLSDAV
;
A
#
# COMPACT_ATOMS: atom_id res chain seq x y z
N MET A 1 -3.83 18.35 -2.05
CA MET A 1 -3.25 17.21 -1.30
C MET A 1 -2.37 17.75 -0.19
N VAL A 2 -2.64 17.40 1.07
CA VAL A 2 -1.74 17.72 2.18
C VAL A 2 -0.55 16.76 2.07
N ASP A 3 0.65 17.31 1.86
CA ASP A 3 1.86 16.51 1.81
C ASP A 3 2.27 16.19 3.25
N PHE A 4 2.22 14.92 3.62
CA PHE A 4 2.65 14.45 4.93
C PHE A 4 4.06 13.90 4.80
N ASP A 5 5.04 14.61 5.37
CA ASP A 5 6.41 14.09 5.46
C ASP A 5 6.48 12.98 6.54
N ILE A 6 6.15 11.76 6.12
CA ILE A 6 6.15 10.60 7.00
C ILE A 6 7.57 10.05 7.13
N GLN A 7 8.05 10.01 8.38
CA GLN A 7 9.35 9.49 8.75
C GLN A 7 9.55 8.04 8.28
N ARG A 8 10.80 7.72 7.91
CA ARG A 8 11.22 6.33 7.66
C ARG A 8 11.11 5.50 8.93
N CYS A 9 11.03 4.17 8.78
CA CYS A 9 11.11 3.24 9.90
C CYS A 9 12.36 3.52 10.73
N SER A 10 12.17 3.74 12.03
CA SER A 10 13.23 3.99 13.01
C SER A 10 14.11 2.77 13.25
N ARG A 11 13.60 1.59 12.89
CA ARG A 11 14.19 0.26 13.15
C ARG A 11 14.36 -0.07 14.64
N ARG A 12 13.77 0.73 15.53
CA ARG A 12 13.83 0.53 16.98
C ARG A 12 12.44 0.65 17.59
N CYS A 13 12.19 -0.10 18.65
CA CYS A 13 10.96 -0.01 19.41
C CYS A 13 10.93 1.32 20.20
N ALA A 14 9.92 2.14 19.99
CA ALA A 14 9.72 3.42 20.67
C ALA A 14 9.52 3.28 22.19
N LYS A 15 9.09 2.10 22.67
CA LYS A 15 8.88 1.83 24.10
C LYS A 15 10.12 1.28 24.80
N SER A 16 10.81 0.32 24.19
CA SER A 16 11.95 -0.38 24.80
C SER A 16 13.32 0.10 24.32
N ASP A 17 13.35 0.93 23.28
CA ASP A 17 14.56 1.34 22.54
C ASP A 17 15.40 0.14 22.03
N GLN A 18 14.79 -1.02 21.82
CA GLN A 18 15.47 -2.17 21.24
C GLN A 18 15.42 -2.13 19.71
N GLU A 19 16.53 -2.46 19.05
CA GLU A 19 16.57 -2.61 17.60
C GLU A 19 15.84 -3.87 17.15
N PHE A 20 15.04 -3.76 16.08
CA PHE A 20 14.33 -4.92 15.55
C PHE A 20 15.29 -5.88 14.84
N ALA A 21 15.17 -7.15 15.15
CA ALA A 21 15.89 -8.20 14.46
C ALA A 21 15.36 -8.39 13.02
N PRO A 22 16.18 -8.92 12.09
CA PRO A 22 15.70 -9.42 10.81
C PRO A 22 14.51 -10.37 10.97
N GLY A 23 13.49 -10.20 10.14
CA GLY A 23 12.27 -11.01 10.19
C GLY A 23 11.33 -10.67 11.36
N GLU A 24 11.72 -9.76 12.27
CA GLU A 24 10.89 -9.39 13.41
C GLU A 24 9.64 -8.61 12.98
N VAL A 25 8.51 -8.96 13.58
CA VAL A 25 7.24 -8.26 13.39
C VAL A 25 7.21 -7.01 14.27
N PHE A 26 6.78 -5.90 13.69
CA PHE A 26 6.60 -4.64 14.39
C PHE A 26 5.35 -3.92 13.89
N TYR A 27 4.86 -2.97 14.68
CA TYR A 27 3.71 -2.14 14.37
C TYR A 27 4.15 -0.69 14.29
N SER A 28 3.69 0.02 13.29
CA SER A 28 3.92 1.46 13.15
C SER A 28 2.62 2.21 13.37
N VAL A 29 2.69 3.34 14.05
CA VAL A 29 1.57 4.26 14.26
C VAL A 29 1.97 5.68 13.90
N LEU A 30 1.04 6.44 13.32
CA LEU A 30 1.17 7.87 13.07
C LEU A 30 0.32 8.64 14.09
N ILE A 31 0.94 9.58 14.78
CA ILE A 31 0.30 10.42 15.79
C ILE A 31 0.51 11.89 15.42
N ALA A 32 -0.56 12.68 15.48
CA ALA A 32 -0.48 14.13 15.34
C ALA A 32 0.17 14.74 16.58
N LYS A 33 1.28 15.47 16.40
CA LYS A 33 1.90 16.30 17.43
C LYS A 33 1.92 17.74 16.95
N GLY A 34 0.86 18.48 17.29
CA GLY A 34 0.66 19.84 16.80
C GLY A 34 0.46 19.82 15.28
N SER A 35 1.35 20.48 14.54
CA SER A 35 1.35 20.49 13.07
C SER A 35 2.12 19.35 12.42
N GLU A 36 2.83 18.52 13.22
CA GLU A 36 3.66 17.44 12.70
C GLU A 36 2.95 16.09 12.82
N ILE A 37 3.22 15.18 11.88
CA ILE A 37 2.88 13.77 12.01
C ILE A 37 4.16 13.02 12.38
N VAL A 38 4.13 12.37 13.55
CA VAL A 38 5.26 11.59 14.06
C VAL A 38 4.94 10.12 13.96
N ARG A 39 5.92 9.34 13.47
CA ARG A 39 5.84 7.90 13.41
C ARG A 39 6.48 7.28 14.65
N TYR A 40 5.79 6.33 15.26
CA TYR A 40 6.34 5.46 16.29
C TYR A 40 6.28 4.01 15.82
N ASP A 41 7.36 3.27 16.03
CA ASP A 41 7.43 1.84 15.74
C ASP A 41 7.49 1.06 17.07
N TYR A 42 6.72 -0.01 17.21
CA TYR A 42 6.67 -0.85 18.41
C TYR A 42 6.93 -2.30 18.04
N SER A 43 7.76 -2.99 18.83
CA SER A 43 7.90 -4.45 18.67
C SER A 43 6.57 -5.13 18.98
N GLU A 44 6.38 -6.34 18.47
CA GLU A 44 5.17 -7.12 18.77
C GLU A 44 4.94 -7.29 20.29
N ALA A 45 6.02 -7.48 21.07
CA ALA A 45 5.94 -7.58 22.53
C ALA A 45 5.56 -6.27 23.25
N ALA A 46 5.85 -5.12 22.64
CA ALA A 46 5.55 -3.80 23.19
C ALA A 46 4.25 -3.19 22.66
N TRP A 47 3.59 -3.86 21.71
CA TRP A 47 2.38 -3.39 21.07
C TRP A 47 1.14 -3.70 21.92
N GLU A 48 0.44 -2.64 22.32
CA GLU A 48 -0.79 -2.73 23.13
C GLU A 48 -2.05 -2.48 22.28
N GLY A 49 -1.90 -2.35 20.96
CA GLY A 49 -2.93 -1.86 20.06
C GLY A 49 -2.68 -0.42 19.64
N PRO A 50 -3.43 0.07 18.63
CA PRO A 50 -3.35 1.46 18.22
C PRO A 50 -3.91 2.37 19.33
N PRO A 51 -3.21 3.45 19.70
CA PRO A 51 -3.74 4.45 20.62
C PRO A 51 -4.91 5.21 20.00
N ASP A 52 -5.79 5.79 20.82
CA ASP A 52 -6.99 6.51 20.38
C ASP A 52 -6.63 7.73 19.49
N GLU A 53 -5.50 8.37 19.76
CA GLU A 53 -4.98 9.49 18.97
C GLU A 53 -4.27 9.09 17.66
N ALA A 54 -4.23 7.79 17.33
CA ALA A 54 -3.64 7.31 16.09
C ALA A 54 -4.42 7.83 14.87
N ILE A 55 -3.71 8.52 13.98
CA ILE A 55 -4.23 8.86 12.64
C ILE A 55 -4.36 7.57 11.81
N GLY A 56 -3.42 6.65 12.00
CA GLY A 56 -3.38 5.38 11.31
C GLY A 56 -2.24 4.51 11.82
N TRP A 57 -2.34 3.22 11.59
CA TRP A 57 -1.33 2.25 11.98
C TRP A 57 -1.27 1.09 11.00
N TRP A 58 -0.14 0.40 10.98
CA TRP A 58 0.02 -0.80 10.15
C TRP A 58 1.01 -1.79 10.79
N ARG A 59 0.80 -3.07 10.49
CA ARG A 59 1.73 -4.15 10.82
C ARG A 59 2.80 -4.25 9.74
N SER A 60 4.03 -4.54 10.13
CA SER A 60 5.16 -4.73 9.23
C SER A 60 6.09 -5.82 9.73
N GLN A 61 7.00 -6.24 8.87
CA GLN A 61 8.07 -7.17 9.19
C GLN A 61 9.40 -6.57 8.77
N MET A 62 10.41 -6.64 9.63
CA MET A 62 11.74 -6.16 9.33
C MET A 62 12.33 -7.01 8.20
N PRO A 63 12.77 -6.40 7.08
CA PRO A 63 13.35 -7.16 5.98
C PRO A 63 14.60 -7.93 6.43
N GLU A 64 14.71 -9.17 5.98
CA GLU A 64 15.95 -9.93 6.05
C GLU A 64 17.04 -9.22 5.24
N PRO A 65 18.31 -9.18 5.70
CA PRO A 65 19.43 -8.66 4.91
C PRO A 65 19.56 -9.31 3.53
N THR A 66 19.13 -10.58 3.43
CA THR A 66 19.16 -11.38 2.21
C THR A 66 17.84 -11.34 1.42
N ALA A 67 16.83 -10.61 1.90
CA ALA A 67 15.55 -10.50 1.22
C ALA A 67 15.77 -9.91 -0.18
N ARG A 68 15.52 -10.72 -1.22
CA ARG A 68 15.52 -10.24 -2.59
C ARG A 68 14.33 -9.34 -2.80
N ARG A 69 14.54 -8.22 -3.50
CA ARG A 69 13.43 -7.42 -4.00
C ARG A 69 12.59 -8.29 -4.92
N ALA A 70 11.28 -8.28 -4.72
CA ALA A 70 10.33 -8.94 -5.60
C ALA A 70 10.60 -8.52 -7.06
N ASN A 71 10.85 -9.50 -7.92
CA ASN A 71 11.04 -9.28 -9.35
C ASN A 71 9.68 -9.22 -10.02
N TRP A 72 9.07 -8.04 -9.97
CA TRP A 72 7.79 -7.80 -10.61
C TRP A 72 7.94 -7.79 -12.13
N ALA A 73 6.84 -8.14 -12.81
CA ALA A 73 6.70 -8.08 -14.23
C ALA A 73 7.03 -6.67 -14.76
N PRO A 74 7.35 -6.54 -16.05
CA PRO A 74 7.50 -5.24 -16.68
C PRO A 74 6.26 -4.36 -16.47
N ASN A 75 6.46 -3.06 -16.36
CA ASN A 75 5.35 -2.12 -16.15
C ASN A 75 4.31 -2.17 -17.28
N ASP A 76 4.72 -2.50 -18.51
CA ASP A 76 3.83 -2.72 -19.65
C ASP A 76 2.84 -3.87 -19.39
N VAL A 77 3.32 -5.01 -18.90
CA VAL A 77 2.47 -6.18 -18.59
C VAL A 77 1.46 -5.84 -17.49
N MET A 78 1.88 -5.09 -16.47
CA MET A 78 0.97 -4.60 -15.43
C MET A 78 -0.09 -3.64 -15.97
N LEU A 79 0.31 -2.73 -16.87
CA LEU A 79 -0.59 -1.76 -17.47
C LEU A 79 -1.61 -2.44 -18.39
N ASP A 80 -1.19 -3.40 -19.21
CA ASP A 80 -2.07 -4.17 -20.08
C ASP A 80 -3.13 -4.92 -19.25
N TYR A 81 -2.72 -5.57 -18.16
CA TYR A 81 -3.65 -6.26 -17.27
C TYR A 81 -4.59 -5.27 -16.55
N PHE A 82 -4.07 -4.13 -16.09
CA PHE A 82 -4.89 -3.06 -15.49
C PHE A 82 -5.97 -2.55 -16.45
N GLN A 83 -5.65 -2.36 -17.73
CA GLN A 83 -6.61 -1.93 -18.75
C GLN A 83 -7.63 -3.02 -19.07
N GLN A 84 -7.22 -4.29 -19.12
CA GLN A 84 -8.15 -5.42 -19.32
C GLN A 84 -9.19 -5.54 -18.19
N LEU A 85 -8.83 -5.18 -16.96
CA LEU A 85 -9.76 -5.20 -15.82
C LEU A 85 -10.84 -4.12 -15.88
N GLU A 86 -10.69 -3.09 -16.72
CA GLU A 86 -11.68 -2.00 -16.84
C GLU A 86 -13.06 -2.49 -17.29
N SER A 87 -13.11 -3.50 -18.16
CA SER A 87 -14.37 -4.07 -18.67
C SER A 87 -14.95 -5.18 -17.78
N GLN A 88 -14.30 -5.51 -16.65
CA GLN A 88 -14.65 -6.61 -15.75
C GLN A 88 -15.20 -6.07 -14.43
N ALA A 89 -16.50 -5.77 -14.39
CA ALA A 89 -17.17 -5.19 -13.23
C ALA A 89 -17.04 -6.05 -11.95
N GLU A 90 -16.94 -7.37 -12.10
CA GLU A 90 -16.76 -8.32 -11.00
C GLU A 90 -15.34 -8.33 -10.41
N LYS A 91 -14.39 -7.64 -11.05
CA LYS A 91 -12.98 -7.55 -10.62
C LYS A 91 -12.55 -6.13 -10.26
N GLN A 92 -13.51 -5.27 -9.90
CA GLN A 92 -13.21 -3.90 -9.46
C GLN A 92 -12.30 -3.88 -8.22
N ASP A 93 -12.47 -4.83 -7.29
CA ASP A 93 -11.58 -5.03 -6.14
C ASP A 93 -10.13 -5.35 -6.57
N VAL A 94 -9.96 -6.23 -7.56
CA VAL A 94 -8.65 -6.55 -8.14
C VAL A 94 -8.04 -5.32 -8.81
N ARG A 95 -8.82 -4.58 -9.61
CA ARG A 95 -8.36 -3.36 -10.30
C ARG A 95 -7.93 -2.30 -9.28
N TYR A 96 -8.69 -2.12 -8.22
CA TYR A 96 -8.36 -1.20 -7.14
C TYR A 96 -7.05 -1.58 -6.43
N ILE A 97 -6.91 -2.84 -6.00
CA ILE A 97 -5.68 -3.32 -5.33
C ILE A 97 -4.46 -3.23 -6.27
N LEU A 98 -4.63 -3.56 -7.56
CA LEU A 98 -3.57 -3.39 -8.56
C LEU A 98 -3.19 -1.92 -8.74
N THR A 99 -4.15 -1.00 -8.70
CA THR A 99 -3.90 0.45 -8.77
C THR A 99 -3.04 0.90 -7.58
N LEU A 100 -3.36 0.47 -6.36
CA LEU A 100 -2.56 0.75 -5.17
C LEU A 100 -1.13 0.21 -5.29
N LEU A 101 -0.96 -1.00 -5.83
CA LEU A 101 0.35 -1.59 -6.12
C LEU A 101 1.13 -0.75 -7.15
N MET A 102 0.47 -0.34 -8.23
CA MET A 102 1.07 0.47 -9.29
C MET A 102 1.48 1.87 -8.80
N ILE A 103 0.69 2.51 -7.93
CA ILE A 103 1.05 3.77 -7.25
C ILE A 103 2.28 3.57 -6.36
N ARG A 104 2.29 2.52 -5.52
CA ARG A 104 3.44 2.19 -4.67
C ARG A 104 4.72 1.96 -5.48
N ARG A 105 4.60 1.41 -6.69
CA ARG A 105 5.71 1.19 -7.64
C ARG A 105 6.00 2.43 -8.51
N ARG A 106 5.29 3.54 -8.33
CA ARG A 106 5.38 4.78 -9.12
C ARG A 106 5.10 4.60 -10.61
N VAL A 107 4.28 3.62 -10.97
CA VAL A 107 3.79 3.40 -12.35
C VAL A 107 2.63 4.34 -12.65
N LEU A 108 1.76 4.55 -11.66
CA LEU A 108 0.67 5.52 -11.67
C LEU A 108 0.94 6.61 -10.63
N ARG A 109 0.39 7.79 -10.84
CA ARG A 109 0.33 8.88 -9.86
C ARG A 109 -1.12 9.07 -9.44
N LEU A 110 -1.36 9.16 -8.14
CA LEU A 110 -2.65 9.59 -7.62
C LEU A 110 -2.72 11.11 -7.74
N GLU A 111 -3.71 11.61 -8.48
CA GLU A 111 -3.91 13.05 -8.70
C GLU A 111 -5.05 13.58 -7.83
N ASP A 112 -6.16 12.83 -7.72
CA ASP A 112 -7.33 13.23 -6.93
C ASP A 112 -8.17 12.03 -6.42
N SER A 113 -9.14 12.32 -5.55
CA SER A 113 -10.24 11.43 -5.15
C SER A 113 -11.58 12.13 -5.41
N GLU A 114 -12.43 11.52 -6.23
CA GLU A 114 -13.76 12.03 -6.56
C GLU A 114 -14.85 11.22 -5.86
N PHE A 115 -16.00 11.85 -5.62
CA PHE A 115 -17.18 11.21 -5.04
C PHE A 115 -18.39 11.42 -5.95
N ASP A 116 -19.13 10.36 -6.24
CA ASP A 116 -20.39 10.47 -6.98
C ASP A 116 -21.53 11.01 -6.09
N GLU A 117 -22.71 11.25 -6.68
CA GLU A 117 -23.91 11.71 -5.96
C GLU A 117 -24.39 10.73 -4.87
N GLN A 118 -23.95 9.47 -4.93
CA GLN A 118 -24.29 8.39 -4.01
C GLN A 118 -23.23 8.22 -2.91
N GLY A 119 -22.13 8.99 -2.98
CA GLY A 119 -21.01 8.95 -2.05
C GLY A 119 -19.99 7.86 -2.34
N HIS A 120 -20.02 7.21 -3.51
CA HIS A 120 -18.99 6.26 -3.91
C HIS A 120 -17.72 7.01 -4.34
N GLU A 121 -16.60 6.62 -3.75
CA GLU A 121 -15.30 7.20 -4.05
C GLU A 121 -14.66 6.56 -5.29
N SER A 122 -14.01 7.38 -6.12
CA SER A 122 -13.14 6.95 -7.22
C SER A 122 -11.79 7.66 -7.15
N MET A 123 -10.71 6.90 -7.34
CA MET A 123 -9.36 7.44 -7.46
C MET A 123 -9.12 7.93 -8.88
N VAL A 124 -8.66 9.17 -9.01
CA VAL A 124 -8.18 9.74 -10.27
C VAL A 124 -6.68 9.51 -10.34
N VAL A 125 -6.25 8.65 -11.26
CA VAL A 125 -4.85 8.26 -11.40
C VAL A 125 -4.31 8.55 -12.80
N PHE A 126 -3.17 9.22 -12.86
CA PHE A 126 -2.47 9.51 -14.11
C PHE A 126 -1.41 8.45 -14.41
N CYS A 127 -1.37 8.00 -15.66
CA CYS A 127 -0.34 7.10 -16.17
C CYS A 127 0.64 7.84 -17.10
N PRO A 128 1.87 8.15 -16.64
CA PRO A 128 2.85 8.86 -17.47
C PRO A 128 3.33 8.07 -18.70
N ARG A 129 3.10 6.76 -18.75
CA ARG A 129 3.60 5.89 -19.84
C ARG A 129 2.77 6.00 -21.11
N ASN A 130 1.46 6.27 -20.99
CA ASN A 130 0.54 6.43 -22.12
C ASN A 130 -0.23 7.75 -22.08
N ASP A 131 0.14 8.67 -21.18
CA ASP A 131 -0.44 10.01 -21.06
C ASP A 131 -1.96 9.98 -20.88
N THR A 132 -2.45 9.04 -20.07
CA THR A 132 -3.89 8.80 -19.85
C THR A 132 -4.24 8.90 -18.37
N GLU A 133 -5.37 9.54 -18.09
CA GLU A 133 -6.02 9.56 -16.78
C GLU A 133 -7.04 8.43 -16.69
N TYR A 134 -7.08 7.75 -15.54
CA TYR A 134 -8.03 6.69 -15.24
C TYR A 134 -8.81 7.01 -13.97
N HIS A 135 -10.09 6.66 -14.00
CA HIS A 135 -11.00 6.74 -12.86
C HIS A 135 -11.24 5.33 -12.34
N VAL A 136 -10.75 5.04 -11.14
CA VAL A 136 -10.79 3.70 -10.54
C VAL A 136 -11.67 3.72 -9.29
N PRO A 137 -12.83 3.05 -9.29
CA PRO A 137 -13.67 2.94 -8.11
C PRO A 137 -12.92 2.39 -6.90
N VAL A 138 -13.10 3.02 -5.74
CA VAL A 138 -12.56 2.54 -4.46
C VAL A 138 -13.44 1.41 -3.96
N VAL A 139 -12.93 0.18 -4.09
CA VAL A 139 -13.59 -1.02 -3.58
C VAL A 139 -12.65 -1.66 -2.56
N SER A 140 -12.89 -1.40 -1.28
CA SER A 140 -12.08 -1.94 -0.19
C SER A 140 -12.53 -3.38 0.15
N PRO A 141 -11.79 -4.43 -0.27
CA PRO A 141 -12.10 -5.78 0.13
C PRO A 141 -11.84 -5.99 1.63
N ASP A 142 -12.47 -7.02 2.21
CA ASP A 142 -12.09 -7.49 3.53
C ASP A 142 -10.66 -8.07 3.54
N ALA A 143 -10.12 -8.33 4.73
CA ALA A 143 -8.74 -8.80 4.87
C ALA A 143 -8.47 -10.16 4.19
N ALA A 144 -9.46 -11.06 4.14
CA ALA A 144 -9.30 -12.37 3.52
C ALA A 144 -9.24 -12.21 2.00
N ARG A 145 -10.20 -11.48 1.42
CA ARG A 145 -10.25 -11.20 -0.01
C ARG A 145 -9.05 -10.37 -0.48
N ALA A 146 -8.63 -9.37 0.30
CA ALA A 146 -7.42 -8.61 0.02
C ALA A 146 -6.19 -9.52 -0.08
N ARG A 147 -6.08 -10.52 0.81
CA ARG A 147 -4.99 -11.48 0.79
C ARG A 147 -5.03 -12.38 -0.44
N GLU A 148 -6.21 -12.87 -0.81
CA GLU A 148 -6.40 -13.67 -2.03
C GLU A 148 -5.96 -12.92 -3.29
N ILE A 149 -6.38 -11.65 -3.41
CA ILE A 149 -6.02 -10.78 -4.54
C ILE A 149 -4.50 -10.54 -4.56
N GLN A 150 -3.88 -10.28 -3.40
CA GLN A 150 -2.43 -10.11 -3.31
C GLN A 150 -1.68 -11.36 -3.76
N ASP A 151 -2.14 -12.55 -3.34
CA ASP A 151 -1.53 -13.82 -3.74
C ASP A 151 -1.75 -14.12 -5.24
N GLU A 152 -2.92 -13.75 -5.80
CA GLU A 152 -3.19 -13.81 -7.25
C GLU A 152 -2.25 -12.90 -8.04
N LEU A 153 -2.18 -11.62 -7.68
CA LEU A 153 -1.30 -10.65 -8.33
C LEU A 153 0.18 -11.05 -8.21
N ALA A 154 0.58 -11.58 -7.05
CA ALA A 154 1.93 -12.12 -6.87
C ALA A 154 2.20 -13.28 -7.83
N ARG A 155 1.27 -14.24 -7.97
CA ARG A 155 1.45 -15.35 -8.92
C ARG A 155 1.49 -14.90 -10.38
N LEU A 156 0.69 -13.92 -10.77
CA LEU A 156 0.60 -13.44 -12.15
C LEU A 156 1.76 -12.51 -12.53
N LEU A 157 2.21 -11.69 -11.58
CA LEU A 157 3.11 -10.57 -11.86
C LEU A 157 4.48 -10.73 -11.21
N LEU A 158 4.76 -11.76 -10.40
CA LEU A 158 6.14 -12.09 -10.07
C LEU A 158 6.72 -12.90 -11.22
N SER A 159 7.73 -12.37 -11.87
CA SER A 159 8.52 -13.17 -12.80
C SER A 159 9.38 -14.13 -11.99
N ASP A 160 9.17 -15.44 -12.20
CA ASP A 160 10.20 -16.43 -11.91
C ASP A 160 11.45 -15.99 -12.69
N ALA A 161 12.47 -15.56 -11.97
CA ALA A 161 13.75 -15.26 -12.57
C ALA A 161 14.25 -16.55 -13.22
N VAL A 162 14.19 -16.62 -14.56
CA VAL A 162 14.99 -17.55 -15.35
C VAL A 162 16.46 -17.13 -15.27
#